data_AF-A0AAV2IDK9-F1
#
_entry.id   AF-A0AAV2IDK9-F1
#
_cell.length_a   1.000
_cell.length_b   1.000
_cell.length_c   1.000
_cell.angle_alpha   90.00
_cell.angle_beta   90.00
_cell.angle_gamma   90.00
#
_symmetry.space_group_name_H-M   'P 1'
#
loop_
_entity.id
_entity.type
_entity.pdbx_description
1 polymer ?
#
loop_
_entity_poly.entity_id
_entity_poly.type
_entity_poly.pdbx_seq_one_letter_code
_entity_poly.pdbx_strand_id
1 'polypeptide(L)'
;ETFDFDNSFFPVELVMSNEEKQIFTAENCSEKSMEIEGFQIKVAESFPPSFVIHHQKPNNGDKEMESYIIGRKLDIKSSSWLISVQGDNCQNDFDVCSKCSISQDSDTDALWELLPKRPNVIICSADKAYSYLQKHHHHKKLQEHNHHMNQEGHHHHMNEEEHHHYINESFEEFEVTYQPSQNDVDKRTFECNVCYLHCDISINSLMLPSCRHMFCLSCWRRHLHHSIGRGATLLTCMGAQCTTRVDVTTAMTILPNTRIKQWLTNVRDKYLQVNPFCAWCP
;
A
#
# COMPACT_ATOMS: atom_id res chain seq x y z
N GLU A 1 -23.11 14.35 9.74
CA GLU A 1 -22.08 14.65 8.73
C GLU A 1 -21.50 13.34 8.22
N THR A 2 -21.90 12.92 7.03
CA THR A 2 -21.37 11.73 6.34
C THR A 2 -20.27 12.20 5.41
N PHE A 3 -19.05 12.33 5.92
CA PHE A 3 -17.89 12.34 5.02
C PHE A 3 -17.72 10.91 4.53
N ASP A 4 -18.24 10.63 3.33
CA ASP A 4 -18.09 9.34 2.67
C ASP A 4 -16.63 9.16 2.28
N PHE A 5 -15.86 8.64 3.24
CA PHE A 5 -14.52 8.16 3.02
C PHE A 5 -14.47 7.09 1.90
N ASP A 6 -15.57 6.40 1.59
CA ASP A 6 -15.66 5.49 0.44
C ASP A 6 -15.55 6.20 -0.91
N ASN A 7 -16.05 7.43 -1.02
CA ASN A 7 -16.07 8.15 -2.30
C ASN A 7 -14.68 8.66 -2.71
N SER A 8 -13.67 8.52 -1.85
CA SER A 8 -12.28 8.88 -2.18
C SER A 8 -11.47 7.73 -2.77
N PHE A 9 -12.04 6.54 -2.95
CA PHE A 9 -11.35 5.43 -3.60
C PHE A 9 -11.68 5.37 -5.09
N PHE A 10 -10.65 5.16 -5.91
CA PHE A 10 -10.79 4.91 -7.35
C PHE A 10 -10.06 3.63 -7.76
N PRO A 11 -10.60 2.86 -8.72
CA PRO A 11 -9.97 1.63 -9.18
C PRO A 11 -8.73 1.93 -10.05
N VAL A 12 -7.67 1.15 -9.86
CA VAL A 12 -6.41 1.20 -10.61
C VAL A 12 -5.94 -0.24 -10.86
N GLU A 13 -5.45 -0.52 -12.07
CA GLU A 13 -4.70 -1.74 -12.34
C GLU A 13 -3.23 -1.53 -11.99
N LEU A 14 -2.73 -2.28 -11.01
CA LEU A 14 -1.32 -2.25 -10.63
C LEU A 14 -0.60 -3.49 -11.18
N VAL A 15 0.37 -3.25 -12.07
CA VAL A 15 1.28 -4.28 -12.54
C VAL A 15 2.45 -4.37 -11.57
N MET A 16 2.53 -5.48 -10.83
CA MET A 16 3.58 -5.75 -9.86
C MET A 16 4.48 -6.90 -10.32
N SER A 17 5.77 -6.83 -10.01
CA SER A 17 6.72 -7.94 -10.15
C SER A 17 6.33 -9.12 -9.25
N ASN A 18 6.93 -10.29 -9.46
CA ASN A 18 6.65 -11.45 -8.62
C ASN A 18 7.16 -11.26 -7.18
N GLU A 19 8.30 -10.60 -7.01
CA GLU A 19 8.86 -10.21 -5.72
C GLU A 19 7.93 -9.23 -4.98
N GLU A 20 7.39 -8.25 -5.70
CA GLU A 20 6.42 -7.29 -5.16
C GLU A 20 5.12 -7.99 -4.74
N LYS A 21 4.61 -8.92 -5.54
CA LYS A 21 3.42 -9.71 -5.19
C LYS A 21 3.62 -10.50 -3.90
N GLN A 22 4.81 -11.06 -3.67
CA GLN A 22 5.12 -11.81 -2.45
C GLN A 22 5.08 -10.97 -1.17
N ILE A 23 5.18 -9.64 -1.28
CA ILE A 23 5.03 -8.73 -0.14
C ILE A 23 3.57 -8.64 0.29
N PHE A 24 2.63 -8.73 -0.65
CA PHE A 24 1.20 -8.62 -0.41
C PHE A 24 0.47 -9.96 -0.21
N THR A 25 1.19 -11.09 -0.23
CA THR A 25 0.59 -12.40 0.08
C THR A 25 0.50 -12.64 1.59
N ALA A 26 -0.66 -13.13 2.02
CA ALA A 26 -1.04 -13.28 3.43
C ALA A 26 -0.19 -14.30 4.23
N GLU A 27 0.69 -15.05 3.58
CA GLU A 27 1.43 -16.15 4.22
C GLU A 27 2.55 -15.68 5.16
N ASN A 28 2.84 -14.37 5.22
CA ASN A 28 3.87 -13.78 6.07
C ASN A 28 3.36 -12.50 6.79
N CYS A 29 2.17 -12.57 7.43
CA CYS A 29 1.48 -11.48 8.13
C CYS A 29 2.11 -11.09 9.49
N SER A 30 3.33 -10.57 9.50
CA SER A 30 3.75 -9.60 10.51
C SER A 30 3.82 -8.23 9.86
N GLU A 31 3.52 -7.13 10.57
CA GLU A 31 3.68 -5.75 10.07
C GLU A 31 4.98 -5.62 9.26
N LYS A 32 4.85 -5.54 7.92
CA LYS A 32 5.97 -5.36 7.01
C LYS A 32 6.02 -3.89 6.63
N SER A 33 7.10 -3.25 7.05
CA SER A 33 7.53 -1.97 6.50
C SER A 33 8.64 -2.20 5.49
N MET A 34 8.58 -1.53 4.35
CA MET A 34 9.68 -1.47 3.41
C MET A 34 9.88 -0.03 2.92
N GLU A 35 11.09 0.26 2.46
CA GLU A 35 11.43 1.54 1.87
C GLU A 35 11.74 1.34 0.39
N ILE A 36 11.03 2.07 -0.47
CA ILE A 36 11.26 2.08 -1.92
C ILE A 36 11.42 3.54 -2.32
N GLU A 37 12.60 3.92 -2.84
CA GLU A 37 12.86 5.28 -3.34
C GLU A 37 12.54 6.40 -2.31
N GLY A 38 12.79 6.15 -1.02
CA GLY A 38 12.48 7.09 0.07
C GLY A 38 11.02 7.12 0.51
N PHE A 39 10.15 6.29 -0.09
CA PHE A 39 8.79 6.08 0.36
C PHE A 39 8.73 4.92 1.35
N GLN A 40 8.12 5.16 2.51
CA GLN A 40 7.83 4.11 3.47
C GLN A 40 6.50 3.46 3.14
N ILE A 41 6.53 2.18 2.80
CA ILE A 41 5.35 1.37 2.50
C ILE A 41 5.09 0.45 3.70
N LYS A 42 3.88 0.52 4.25
CA LYS A 42 3.40 -0.37 5.31
C LYS A 42 2.27 -1.22 4.79
N VAL A 43 2.36 -2.52 5.01
CA VAL A 43 1.30 -3.48 4.64
C VAL A 43 0.41 -3.74 5.85
N ALA A 44 -0.90 -3.64 5.65
CA ALA A 44 -1.91 -3.83 6.68
C ALA A 44 -2.11 -5.31 7.01
N GLU A 45 -2.38 -5.63 8.27
CA GLU A 45 -2.80 -6.98 8.69
C GLU A 45 -4.31 -7.15 8.48
N SER A 46 -4.75 -7.03 7.23
CA SER A 46 -6.16 -7.13 6.87
C SER A 46 -6.37 -7.85 5.54
N PHE A 47 -7.59 -8.35 5.38
CA PHE A 47 -8.10 -8.94 4.17
C PHE A 47 -9.33 -8.17 3.68
N PRO A 48 -9.41 -7.74 2.41
CA PRO A 48 -8.39 -7.91 1.37
C PRO A 48 -7.07 -7.18 1.70
N PRO A 49 -5.92 -7.63 1.12
CA PRO A 49 -4.63 -7.00 1.37
C PRO A 49 -4.69 -5.50 1.12
N SER A 50 -4.09 -4.74 2.03
CA SER A 50 -4.10 -3.28 1.97
C SER A 50 -2.72 -2.74 2.32
N PHE A 51 -2.38 -1.55 1.83
CA PHE A 51 -1.14 -0.88 2.15
C PHE A 51 -1.32 0.63 2.31
N VAL A 52 -0.37 1.23 3.00
CA VAL A 52 -0.24 2.67 3.13
C VAL A 52 1.17 3.07 2.73
N ILE A 53 1.28 4.01 1.80
CA ILE A 53 2.52 4.67 1.43
C ILE A 53 2.54 6.01 2.16
N HIS A 54 3.52 6.18 3.04
CA HIS A 54 3.78 7.45 3.69
C HIS A 54 4.79 8.25 2.86
N HIS A 55 4.37 9.43 2.41
CA HIS A 55 5.26 10.35 1.71
C HIS A 55 5.71 11.45 2.68
N GLN A 56 6.95 11.35 3.15
CA GLN A 56 7.58 12.40 3.93
C GLN A 56 8.26 13.39 2.98
N LYS A 57 7.68 14.59 2.81
CA LYS A 57 8.39 15.64 2.09
C LYS A 57 9.56 16.16 2.93
N PRO A 58 10.76 16.29 2.35
CA PRO A 58 11.89 16.90 3.05
C PRO A 58 11.52 18.33 3.46
N ASN A 59 11.69 18.58 4.75
CA ASN A 59 11.13 19.73 5.44
C ASN A 59 11.96 20.99 5.13
N ASN A 60 11.42 21.90 4.33
CA ASN A 60 12.02 23.22 4.05
C ASN A 60 11.66 24.29 5.12
N GLY A 61 11.19 23.87 6.30
CA GLY A 61 10.82 24.77 7.40
C GLY A 61 9.34 25.16 7.45
N ASP A 62 8.55 24.73 6.46
CA ASP A 62 7.09 24.85 6.49
C ASP A 62 6.44 23.62 7.13
N LYS A 63 5.32 23.85 7.83
CA LYS A 63 4.53 22.85 8.54
C LYS A 63 4.40 21.55 7.74
N GLU A 64 4.87 20.43 8.32
CA GLU A 64 4.85 19.12 7.69
C GLU A 64 3.42 18.77 7.24
N MET A 65 3.22 18.73 5.93
CA MET A 65 2.00 18.18 5.34
C MET A 65 2.20 16.68 5.19
N GLU A 66 1.50 15.90 6.01
CA GLU A 66 1.47 14.46 5.88
C GLU A 66 0.42 14.07 4.84
N SER A 67 0.88 13.41 3.78
CA SER A 67 0.04 12.78 2.77
C SER A 67 0.32 11.28 2.70
N TYR A 68 -0.73 10.51 2.51
CA TYR A 68 -0.72 9.06 2.46
C TYR A 68 -1.45 8.58 1.21
N ILE A 69 -0.86 7.59 0.54
CA ILE A 69 -1.55 6.82 -0.49
C ILE A 69 -1.98 5.51 0.15
N ILE A 70 -3.24 5.16 -0.04
CA ILE A 70 -3.83 3.95 0.54
C ILE A 70 -4.27 3.07 -0.60
N GLY A 71 -3.77 1.85 -0.65
CA GLY A 71 -4.21 0.84 -1.58
C GLY A 71 -4.97 -0.27 -0.88
N ARG A 72 -6.07 -0.72 -1.49
CA ARG A 72 -6.82 -1.91 -1.07
C ARG A 72 -7.06 -2.80 -2.27
N LYS A 73 -6.71 -4.06 -2.17
CA LYS A 73 -6.90 -5.00 -3.27
C LYS A 73 -8.40 -5.28 -3.46
N LEU A 74 -8.89 -5.30 -4.70
CA LEU A 74 -10.28 -5.66 -4.98
C LEU A 74 -10.47 -7.17 -4.87
N ASP A 75 -9.61 -7.95 -5.51
CA ASP A 75 -9.61 -9.40 -5.41
C ASP A 75 -8.18 -9.94 -5.27
N ILE A 76 -8.02 -11.07 -4.56
CA ILE A 76 -6.72 -11.71 -4.35
C ILE A 76 -6.04 -12.01 -5.68
N LYS A 77 -6.81 -12.44 -6.67
CA LYS A 77 -6.28 -12.87 -7.98
C LYS A 77 -6.19 -11.72 -8.97
N SER A 78 -6.99 -10.67 -8.80
CA SER A 78 -6.93 -9.49 -9.67
C SER A 78 -5.65 -8.66 -9.47
N SER A 79 -5.23 -8.00 -10.53
CA SER A 79 -4.27 -6.87 -10.45
C SER A 79 -4.94 -5.54 -10.09
N SER A 80 -6.25 -5.56 -9.82
CA SER A 80 -7.07 -4.39 -9.54
C SER A 80 -7.01 -3.97 -8.06
N TRP A 81 -6.81 -2.68 -7.84
CA TRP A 81 -6.73 -2.05 -6.52
C TRP A 81 -7.66 -0.84 -6.45
N LEU A 82 -8.19 -0.57 -5.27
CA LEU A 82 -8.79 0.71 -4.90
C LEU A 82 -7.71 1.57 -4.27
N ILE A 83 -7.44 2.72 -4.88
CA ILE A 83 -6.47 3.70 -4.39
C ILE A 83 -7.21 4.91 -3.84
N SER A 84 -6.75 5.43 -2.71
CA SER A 84 -7.18 6.72 -2.17
C SER A 84 -5.99 7.53 -1.69
N VAL A 85 -6.06 8.85 -1.85
CA VAL A 85 -5.07 9.78 -1.30
C VAL A 85 -5.70 10.48 -0.10
N GLN A 86 -5.04 10.37 1.05
CA GLN A 86 -5.44 11.04 2.29
C GLN A 86 -4.36 12.03 2.72
N GLY A 87 -4.73 13.13 3.36
CA GLY A 87 -3.76 14.08 3.90
C GLY A 87 -4.36 15.44 4.18
N ASP A 88 -3.52 16.36 4.64
CA ASP A 88 -3.93 17.76 4.74
C ASP A 88 -3.99 18.35 3.31
N ASN A 89 -5.09 19.00 2.95
CA ASN A 89 -5.36 19.60 1.63
C ASN A 89 -5.59 18.64 0.44
N CYS A 90 -5.81 17.35 0.67
CA CYS A 90 -6.04 16.36 -0.42
C CYS A 90 -7.34 16.59 -1.22
N GLN A 91 -8.25 17.45 -0.75
CA GLN A 91 -9.49 17.79 -1.47
C GLN A 91 -9.23 18.50 -2.80
N ASN A 92 -8.14 19.27 -2.92
CA ASN A 92 -7.81 19.97 -4.16
C ASN A 92 -7.11 19.06 -5.19
N ASP A 93 -6.49 17.97 -4.74
CA ASP A 93 -5.74 17.05 -5.61
C ASP A 93 -6.67 16.00 -6.27
N PHE A 94 -7.86 15.79 -5.71
CA PHE A 94 -8.82 14.78 -6.19
C PHE A 94 -9.47 15.13 -7.54
N ASP A 95 -9.62 16.42 -7.83
CA ASP A 95 -10.11 16.93 -9.13
C ASP A 95 -9.17 16.62 -10.30
N VAL A 96 -7.92 16.23 -10.00
CA VAL A 96 -6.92 15.82 -10.98
C VAL A 96 -7.02 14.32 -11.27
N CYS A 97 -7.12 13.47 -10.24
CA CYS A 97 -7.18 12.02 -10.42
C CYS A 97 -8.47 11.55 -11.10
N SER A 98 -9.61 12.20 -10.83
CA SER A 98 -10.91 11.85 -11.45
C SER A 98 -10.99 12.10 -12.96
N LYS A 99 -10.08 12.91 -13.52
CA LYS A 99 -10.01 13.22 -14.97
C LYS A 99 -9.10 12.27 -15.74
N CYS A 100 -8.27 11.47 -15.06
CA CYS A 100 -7.36 10.53 -15.69
C CYS A 100 -8.05 9.16 -15.86
N SER A 101 -8.84 9.02 -16.93
CA SER A 101 -9.23 7.69 -17.41
C SER A 101 -8.01 7.04 -18.05
N ILE A 102 -7.44 6.03 -17.39
CA ILE A 102 -6.27 5.30 -17.88
C ILE A 102 -6.71 4.39 -19.03
N SER A 103 -6.53 4.83 -20.28
CA SER A 103 -6.66 3.97 -21.47
C SER A 103 -5.38 3.19 -21.71
N GLN A 104 -5.52 1.91 -22.05
CA GLN A 104 -4.47 0.89 -22.00
C GLN A 104 -3.27 1.04 -22.93
N ASP A 105 -3.19 2.06 -23.80
CA ASP A 105 -2.08 2.14 -24.75
C ASP A 105 -1.50 3.55 -24.90
N SER A 106 -0.19 3.63 -24.63
CA SER A 106 0.81 4.52 -25.22
C SER A 106 1.02 5.96 -24.75
N ASP A 107 0.21 6.56 -23.86
CA ASP A 107 0.45 7.95 -23.42
C ASP A 107 0.69 8.11 -21.91
N THR A 108 1.71 7.43 -21.40
CA THR A 108 2.18 7.65 -20.01
C THR A 108 2.73 9.07 -19.80
N ASP A 109 3.16 9.77 -20.85
CA ASP A 109 3.76 11.11 -20.76
C ASP A 109 2.71 12.22 -20.55
N ALA A 110 1.48 12.06 -21.03
CA ALA A 110 0.38 13.00 -20.75
C ALA A 110 -0.11 12.95 -19.29
N LEU A 111 0.04 11.80 -18.61
CA LEU A 111 -0.28 11.63 -17.20
C LEU A 111 0.70 12.44 -16.30
N TRP A 112 1.96 12.57 -16.73
CA TRP A 112 3.01 13.32 -16.03
C TRP A 112 2.84 14.84 -16.15
N GLU A 113 2.21 15.33 -17.22
CA GLU A 113 1.92 16.76 -17.38
C GLU A 113 0.66 17.23 -16.61
N LEU A 114 -0.24 16.30 -16.29
CA LEU A 114 -1.51 16.58 -15.61
C LEU A 114 -1.46 16.40 -14.09
N LEU A 115 -0.51 15.63 -13.56
CA LEU A 115 -0.15 15.70 -12.14
C LEU A 115 0.40 17.12 -11.90
N PRO A 116 -0.20 17.92 -10.99
CA PRO A 116 0.11 19.34 -10.90
C PRO A 116 1.60 19.55 -10.73
N LYS A 117 2.15 20.54 -11.45
CA LYS A 117 3.52 21.09 -11.39
C LYS A 117 4.05 21.31 -9.96
N ARG A 118 4.24 20.23 -9.21
CA ARG A 118 4.76 20.13 -7.86
C ARG A 118 5.51 18.80 -7.78
N PRO A 119 6.78 18.82 -7.33
CA PRO A 119 7.66 17.69 -7.54
C PRO A 119 7.28 16.55 -6.58
N ASN A 120 7.35 15.33 -7.11
CA ASN A 120 7.60 14.07 -6.39
C ASN A 120 6.38 13.31 -5.84
N VAL A 121 5.43 12.95 -6.69
CA VAL A 121 4.71 11.67 -6.54
C VAL A 121 5.00 10.86 -7.79
N ILE A 122 5.80 9.80 -7.63
CA ILE A 122 6.19 8.92 -8.73
C ILE A 122 5.12 7.82 -8.83
N ILE A 123 4.29 7.87 -9.87
CA ILE A 123 3.50 6.70 -10.30
C ILE A 123 4.19 6.18 -11.56
N CYS A 124 5.15 5.28 -11.38
CA CYS A 124 5.84 4.64 -12.50
C CYS A 124 4.91 3.63 -13.20
N SER A 125 4.93 3.61 -14.53
CA SER A 125 4.61 2.38 -15.24
C SER A 125 5.71 1.34 -14.92
N ALA A 126 5.33 0.06 -14.81
CA ALA A 126 6.26 -1.02 -14.48
C ALA A 126 7.52 -1.01 -15.38
N ASP A 127 7.36 -0.63 -16.66
CA ASP A 127 8.45 -0.57 -17.63
C ASP A 127 9.46 0.57 -17.37
N LYS A 128 8.99 1.72 -16.87
CA LYS A 128 9.87 2.84 -16.51
C LYS A 128 10.63 2.55 -15.20
N ALA A 129 9.99 1.92 -14.22
CA ALA A 129 10.67 1.42 -13.02
C ALA A 129 11.74 0.37 -13.38
N TYR A 130 11.44 -0.54 -14.30
CA TYR A 130 12.36 -1.59 -14.75
C TYR A 130 13.59 -1.04 -15.50
N SER A 131 13.40 -0.10 -16.43
CA SER A 131 14.53 0.52 -17.17
C SER A 131 15.46 1.34 -16.26
N TYR A 132 14.91 1.93 -15.19
CA TYR A 132 15.68 2.66 -14.18
C TYR A 132 16.46 1.70 -13.26
N LEU A 133 15.83 0.61 -12.82
CA LEU A 133 16.46 -0.45 -12.04
C LEU A 133 17.57 -1.17 -12.82
N GLN A 134 17.42 -1.39 -14.13
CA GLN A 134 18.49 -1.96 -14.96
C GLN A 134 19.71 -1.03 -15.03
N LYS A 135 19.51 0.28 -15.20
CA LYS A 135 20.61 1.26 -15.20
C LYS A 135 21.32 1.33 -13.85
N HIS A 136 20.57 1.28 -12.75
CA HIS A 136 21.12 1.32 -11.39
C HIS A 136 21.80 0.01 -10.98
N HIS A 137 21.28 -1.14 -11.39
CA HIS A 137 21.88 -2.45 -11.16
C HIS A 137 23.16 -2.63 -11.97
N HIS A 138 23.22 -2.09 -13.19
CA HIS A 138 24.46 -2.05 -13.97
C HIS A 138 25.49 -1.12 -13.34
N HIS A 139 25.07 0.03 -12.79
CA HIS A 139 25.97 0.96 -12.10
C HIS A 139 26.50 0.39 -10.78
N LYS A 140 25.65 -0.28 -10.00
CA LYS A 140 26.04 -0.94 -8.73
C LYS A 140 26.97 -2.12 -8.99
N LYS A 141 26.70 -2.97 -10.00
CA LYS A 141 27.65 -4.01 -10.44
C LYS A 141 28.98 -3.44 -10.93
N LEU A 142 28.99 -2.30 -11.62
CA LEU A 142 30.24 -1.63 -12.00
C LEU A 142 31.00 -1.11 -10.78
N GLN A 143 30.31 -0.56 -9.78
CA GLN A 143 30.94 -0.06 -8.55
C GLN A 143 31.50 -1.21 -7.70
N GLU A 144 30.76 -2.31 -7.57
CA GLU A 144 31.21 -3.52 -6.86
C GLU A 144 32.36 -4.21 -7.59
N HIS A 145 32.31 -4.32 -8.93
CA HIS A 145 33.40 -4.84 -9.74
C HIS A 145 34.65 -3.96 -9.67
N ASN A 146 34.50 -2.63 -9.74
CA ASN A 146 35.63 -1.70 -9.55
C ASN A 146 36.20 -1.73 -8.13
N HIS A 147 35.36 -2.02 -7.12
CA HIS A 147 35.82 -2.19 -5.75
C HIS A 147 36.59 -3.51 -5.57
N HIS A 148 36.13 -4.59 -6.20
CA HIS A 148 36.81 -5.89 -6.21
C HIS A 148 38.15 -5.83 -6.97
N MET A 149 38.17 -5.20 -8.14
CA MET A 149 39.39 -5.01 -8.96
C MET A 149 40.45 -4.15 -8.26
N ASN A 150 40.04 -3.21 -7.39
CA ASN A 150 40.95 -2.44 -6.55
C ASN A 150 41.43 -3.21 -5.30
N GLN A 151 40.74 -4.27 -4.88
CA GLN A 151 41.11 -5.10 -3.73
C GLN A 151 41.96 -6.31 -4.15
N GLU A 152 41.78 -6.83 -5.36
CA GLU A 152 42.49 -8.00 -5.90
C GLU A 152 43.68 -7.65 -6.79
N GLY A 153 44.25 -6.46 -6.60
CA GLY A 153 45.56 -6.15 -7.16
C GLY A 153 46.67 -6.96 -6.50
N HIS A 154 46.64 -8.30 -6.56
CA HIS A 154 47.76 -9.25 -6.44
C HIS A 154 47.37 -10.63 -7.00
N HIS A 155 47.90 -10.92 -8.20
CA HIS A 155 48.17 -12.23 -8.81
C HIS A 155 47.10 -13.34 -8.78
N HIS A 156 46.44 -13.59 -9.92
CA HIS A 156 46.56 -14.87 -10.64
C HIS A 156 45.96 -14.82 -12.06
N HIS A 157 46.71 -15.36 -13.01
CA HIS A 157 46.36 -15.50 -14.43
C HIS A 157 45.65 -16.83 -14.62
N MET A 158 44.37 -16.82 -15.03
CA MET A 158 43.63 -18.00 -15.48
C MET A 158 42.81 -17.65 -16.73
N ASN A 159 42.78 -18.59 -17.69
CA ASN A 159 42.35 -18.43 -19.08
C ASN A 159 40.83 -18.28 -19.28
N GLU A 160 40.45 -17.62 -20.38
CA GLU A 160 39.14 -17.04 -20.69
C GLU A 160 38.16 -17.94 -21.50
N GLU A 161 38.42 -19.23 -21.70
CA GLU A 161 37.71 -19.99 -22.76
C GLU A 161 36.50 -20.85 -22.32
N GLU A 162 36.16 -21.00 -21.03
CA GLU A 162 35.16 -22.01 -20.61
C GLU A 162 33.76 -21.49 -20.21
N HIS A 163 33.47 -20.19 -20.25
CA HIS A 163 32.23 -19.65 -19.68
C HIS A 163 31.06 -19.38 -20.67
N HIS A 164 31.23 -19.69 -21.95
CA HIS A 164 30.27 -19.30 -23.00
C HIS A 164 29.22 -20.36 -23.42
N HIS A 165 29.14 -21.52 -22.75
CA HIS A 165 28.34 -22.64 -23.27
C HIS A 165 27.15 -23.12 -22.42
N TYR A 166 26.66 -22.36 -21.43
CA TYR A 166 25.58 -22.86 -20.55
C TYR A 166 24.39 -21.92 -20.31
N ILE A 167 24.16 -20.91 -21.16
CA ILE A 167 22.94 -20.08 -21.06
C ILE A 167 22.30 -19.98 -22.44
N ASN A 168 21.69 -21.08 -22.88
CA ASN A 168 20.69 -21.08 -23.94
C ASN A 168 20.02 -22.46 -23.93
N GLU A 169 18.96 -22.61 -23.13
CA GLU A 169 17.86 -23.53 -23.45
C GLU A 169 16.69 -23.36 -22.46
N SER A 170 15.50 -23.16 -23.03
CA SER A 170 14.15 -23.27 -22.44
C SER A 170 13.62 -22.10 -21.58
N PHE A 171 13.01 -21.13 -22.24
CA PHE A 171 11.79 -20.46 -21.75
C PHE A 171 10.82 -20.40 -22.92
N GLU A 172 9.84 -21.31 -22.95
CA GLU A 172 8.72 -21.22 -23.88
C GLU A 172 7.76 -20.14 -23.39
N GLU A 173 7.51 -19.18 -24.27
CA GLU A 173 6.63 -18.04 -24.07
C GLU A 173 5.18 -18.52 -24.13
N PHE A 174 4.50 -18.55 -22.99
CA PHE A 174 3.08 -18.91 -22.90
C PHE A 174 2.22 -17.65 -23.05
N GLU A 175 1.82 -17.33 -24.28
CA GLU A 175 0.82 -16.30 -24.56
C GLU A 175 -0.57 -16.79 -24.14
N VAL A 176 -1.06 -16.32 -22.99
CA VAL A 176 -2.46 -16.48 -22.59
C VAL A 176 -3.26 -15.32 -23.17
N THR A 177 -3.94 -15.56 -24.28
CA THR A 177 -4.96 -14.63 -24.78
C THR A 177 -6.22 -14.77 -23.91
N TYR A 178 -6.41 -13.83 -22.97
CA TYR A 178 -7.63 -13.77 -22.15
C TYR A 178 -8.76 -13.08 -22.92
N GLN A 179 -9.79 -13.84 -23.27
CA GLN A 179 -11.09 -13.29 -23.65
C GLN A 179 -12.06 -13.43 -22.46
N PRO A 180 -12.51 -12.33 -21.82
CA PRO A 180 -13.46 -12.44 -20.72
C PRO A 180 -14.80 -12.94 -21.26
N SER A 181 -15.19 -14.16 -20.84
CA SER A 181 -16.54 -14.65 -21.08
C SER A 181 -17.51 -13.98 -20.09
N GLN A 182 -18.66 -13.52 -20.59
CA GLN A 182 -19.68 -12.81 -19.81
C GLN A 182 -20.50 -13.70 -18.86
N ASN A 183 -19.93 -14.80 -18.37
CA ASN A 183 -20.67 -15.78 -17.56
C ASN A 183 -20.20 -15.71 -16.10
N ASP A 184 -21.07 -15.18 -15.24
CA ASP A 184 -21.08 -15.28 -13.78
C ASP A 184 -19.70 -15.39 -13.11
N VAL A 185 -19.02 -14.25 -12.98
CA VAL A 185 -18.05 -14.10 -11.90
C VAL A 185 -18.86 -14.23 -10.61
N ASP A 186 -18.85 -15.41 -9.99
CA ASP A 186 -19.46 -15.72 -8.69
C ASP A 186 -19.07 -14.62 -7.69
N LYS A 187 -19.92 -13.60 -7.57
CA LYS A 187 -19.75 -12.53 -6.59
C LYS A 187 -19.93 -13.17 -5.23
N ARG A 188 -18.80 -13.48 -4.59
CA ARG A 188 -18.80 -14.02 -3.24
C ARG A 188 -19.33 -12.93 -2.31
N THR A 189 -20.57 -13.10 -1.86
CA THR A 189 -21.19 -12.25 -0.85
C THR A 189 -21.16 -12.94 0.51
N PHE A 190 -21.22 -12.16 1.58
CA PHE A 190 -21.40 -12.67 2.94
C PHE A 190 -22.41 -11.79 3.69
N GLU A 191 -23.07 -12.36 4.69
CA GLU A 191 -23.95 -11.60 5.58
C GLU A 191 -23.14 -11.05 6.76
N CYS A 192 -23.20 -9.74 6.98
CA CYS A 192 -22.50 -9.11 8.09
C CYS A 192 -23.24 -9.34 9.41
N ASN A 193 -22.60 -9.99 10.39
CA ASN A 193 -23.18 -10.29 11.72
C ASN A 193 -23.49 -9.06 12.61
N VAL A 194 -23.25 -7.83 12.14
CA VAL A 194 -23.55 -6.59 12.89
C VAL A 194 -24.77 -5.87 12.32
N CYS A 195 -24.85 -5.73 10.99
CA CYS A 195 -25.98 -5.04 10.33
C CYS A 195 -26.93 -5.97 9.59
N TYR A 196 -26.62 -7.27 9.49
CA TYR A 196 -27.38 -8.30 8.77
C TYR A 196 -27.60 -7.99 7.28
N LEU A 197 -26.72 -7.19 6.67
CA LEU A 197 -26.73 -6.89 5.24
C LEU A 197 -25.78 -7.81 4.49
N HIS A 198 -26.19 -8.23 3.29
CA HIS A 198 -25.33 -8.95 2.36
C HIS A 198 -24.33 -7.98 1.73
N CYS A 199 -23.06 -8.30 1.84
CA CYS A 199 -21.95 -7.45 1.43
C CYS A 199 -21.03 -8.21 0.47
N ASP A 200 -20.49 -7.50 -0.51
CA ASP A 200 -19.45 -8.02 -1.39
C ASP A 200 -18.15 -8.17 -0.58
N ILE A 201 -17.59 -9.39 -0.55
CA ILE A 201 -16.36 -9.70 0.20
C ILE A 201 -15.18 -8.87 -0.31
N SER A 202 -15.10 -8.66 -1.62
CA SER A 202 -13.99 -8.00 -2.29
C SER A 202 -14.00 -6.48 -2.07
N ILE A 203 -15.18 -5.88 -2.08
CA ILE A 203 -15.30 -4.41 -2.11
C ILE A 203 -15.57 -3.87 -0.71
N ASN A 204 -16.61 -4.40 -0.07
CA ASN A 204 -17.25 -3.78 1.09
C ASN A 204 -17.05 -4.54 2.39
N SER A 205 -16.05 -5.43 2.44
CA SER A 205 -15.71 -6.20 3.62
C SER A 205 -14.28 -5.99 4.07
N LEU A 206 -14.05 -6.30 5.35
CA LEU A 206 -12.72 -6.40 5.91
C LEU A 206 -12.69 -7.51 6.96
N MET A 207 -11.66 -8.34 6.90
CA MET A 207 -11.36 -9.39 7.87
C MET A 207 -9.96 -9.19 8.46
N LEU A 208 -9.82 -9.37 9.77
CA LEU A 208 -8.51 -9.42 10.42
C LEU A 208 -7.98 -10.86 10.34
N PRO A 209 -6.81 -11.14 9.73
CA PRO A 209 -6.28 -12.49 9.58
C PRO A 209 -6.08 -13.22 10.91
N SER A 210 -5.72 -12.49 11.96
CA SER A 210 -5.40 -13.02 13.30
C SER A 210 -6.61 -13.58 14.05
N CYS A 211 -7.83 -13.07 13.82
CA CYS A 211 -9.06 -13.64 14.42
C CYS A 211 -10.10 -14.13 13.41
N ARG A 212 -9.88 -13.89 12.12
CA ARG A 212 -10.76 -14.28 11.00
C ARG A 212 -12.19 -13.75 11.09
N HIS A 213 -12.45 -12.76 11.95
CA HIS A 213 -13.74 -12.09 11.97
C HIS A 213 -13.84 -11.12 10.80
N MET A 214 -14.90 -11.26 10.02
CA MET A 214 -15.20 -10.44 8.86
C MET A 214 -16.45 -9.60 9.11
N PHE A 215 -16.38 -8.31 8.79
CA PHE A 215 -17.51 -7.40 8.86
C PHE A 215 -17.49 -6.44 7.67
N CYS A 216 -18.62 -5.82 7.37
CA CYS A 216 -18.66 -4.82 6.32
C CYS A 216 -17.94 -3.54 6.75
N LEU A 217 -17.41 -2.79 5.79
CA LEU A 217 -16.64 -1.57 6.05
C LEU A 217 -17.44 -0.52 6.82
N SER A 218 -18.74 -0.40 6.54
CA SER A 218 -19.60 0.56 7.24
C SER A 218 -19.72 0.23 8.73
N CYS A 219 -19.79 -1.05 9.09
CA CYS A 219 -19.77 -1.50 10.48
C CYS A 219 -18.39 -1.27 11.13
N TRP A 220 -17.30 -1.60 10.42
CA TRP A 220 -15.94 -1.31 10.89
C TRP A 220 -15.75 0.18 11.18
N ARG A 221 -16.13 1.06 10.26
CA ARG A 221 -16.05 2.52 10.45
C ARG A 221 -16.82 2.97 11.65
N ARG A 222 -18.08 2.56 11.79
CA ARG A 222 -18.93 2.97 12.91
C ARG A 222 -18.31 2.54 14.24
N HIS A 223 -17.84 1.30 14.33
CA HIS A 223 -17.19 0.77 15.53
C HIS A 223 -15.92 1.52 15.89
N LEU A 224 -15.00 1.69 14.94
CA LEU A 224 -13.73 2.37 15.21
C LEU A 224 -13.94 3.85 15.50
N HIS A 225 -14.80 4.52 14.73
CA HIS A 225 -15.17 5.92 14.97
C HIS A 225 -15.76 6.12 16.38
N HIS A 226 -16.67 5.24 16.80
CA HIS A 226 -17.26 5.29 18.13
C HIS A 226 -16.24 5.02 19.24
N SER A 227 -15.35 4.04 19.03
CA SER A 227 -14.28 3.71 19.97
C SER A 227 -13.32 4.89 20.16
N ILE A 228 -12.87 5.51 19.07
CA ILE A 228 -12.00 6.69 19.10
C ILE A 228 -12.69 7.87 19.78
N GLY A 229 -13.98 8.09 19.48
CA GLY A 229 -14.78 9.14 20.12
C GLY A 229 -14.94 8.96 21.64
N ARG A 230 -14.82 7.73 22.14
CA ARG A 230 -14.81 7.42 23.58
C ARG A 230 -13.40 7.47 24.21
N GLY A 231 -12.40 7.95 23.49
CA GLY A 231 -11.02 8.04 24.00
C GLY A 231 -10.29 6.70 23.98
N ALA A 232 -10.72 5.74 23.16
CA ALA A 232 -9.99 4.47 23.05
C ALA A 232 -8.55 4.71 22.60
N THR A 233 -7.62 4.10 23.31
CA THR A 233 -6.19 4.05 22.95
C THR A 233 -5.84 2.75 22.26
N LEU A 234 -6.69 1.74 22.38
CA LEU A 234 -6.56 0.48 21.69
C LEU A 234 -7.82 0.20 20.88
N LEU A 235 -7.66 -0.03 19.59
CA LEU A 235 -8.73 -0.46 18.71
C LEU A 235 -8.73 -1.98 18.62
N THR A 236 -9.90 -2.58 18.79
CA THR A 236 -10.07 -4.04 18.78
C THR A 236 -11.14 -4.47 17.78
N CYS A 237 -11.12 -5.75 17.44
CA CYS A 237 -12.15 -6.41 16.65
C CYS A 237 -13.55 -6.27 17.27
N MET A 238 -14.60 -6.23 16.44
CA MET A 238 -16.01 -6.22 16.85
C MET A 238 -16.54 -7.61 17.28
N GLY A 239 -15.79 -8.68 17.04
CA GLY A 239 -16.20 -10.03 17.42
C GLY A 239 -16.44 -10.11 18.93
N ALA A 240 -17.50 -10.80 19.34
CA ALA A 240 -17.83 -10.97 20.75
C ALA A 240 -16.62 -11.54 21.52
N GLN A 241 -16.20 -10.85 22.58
CA GLN A 241 -15.04 -11.22 23.40
C GLN A 241 -13.69 -11.26 22.65
N CYS A 242 -13.62 -10.74 21.43
CA CYS A 242 -12.40 -10.73 20.64
C CYS A 242 -11.47 -9.59 21.09
N THR A 243 -10.26 -9.93 21.53
CA THR A 243 -9.25 -8.96 21.99
C THR A 243 -8.23 -8.61 20.92
N THR A 244 -8.38 -9.15 19.71
CA THR A 244 -7.50 -8.89 18.57
C THR A 244 -7.48 -7.40 18.25
N ARG A 245 -6.26 -6.88 18.14
CA ARG A 245 -5.99 -5.46 17.89
C ARG A 245 -6.11 -5.15 16.41
N VAL A 246 -6.59 -3.95 16.10
CA VAL A 246 -6.53 -3.38 14.76
C VAL A 246 -5.24 -2.56 14.68
N ASP A 247 -4.36 -2.90 13.73
CA ASP A 247 -3.13 -2.16 13.51
C ASP A 247 -3.41 -0.79 12.88
N VAL A 248 -2.41 0.11 12.95
CA VAL A 248 -2.57 1.50 12.46
C VAL A 248 -2.82 1.52 10.96
N THR A 249 -2.14 0.68 10.19
CA THR A 249 -2.26 0.61 8.73
C THR A 249 -3.68 0.17 8.34
N THR A 250 -4.22 -0.87 9.00
CA THR A 250 -5.62 -1.29 8.82
C THR A 250 -6.60 -0.18 9.25
N ALA A 251 -6.35 0.52 10.35
CA ALA A 251 -7.22 1.63 10.76
C ALA A 251 -7.25 2.75 9.70
N MET A 252 -6.09 3.09 9.13
CA MET A 252 -5.96 4.10 8.06
C MET A 252 -6.73 3.72 6.80
N THR A 253 -6.83 2.43 6.48
CA THR A 253 -7.58 1.97 5.29
C THR A 253 -9.10 2.02 5.48
N ILE A 254 -9.57 2.21 6.72
CA ILE A 254 -10.99 2.23 7.11
C ILE A 254 -11.47 3.65 7.42
N LEU A 255 -10.62 4.46 8.08
CA LEU A 255 -11.01 5.74 8.67
C LEU A 255 -10.38 6.93 7.92
N PRO A 256 -11.04 8.10 7.95
CA PRO A 256 -10.43 9.33 7.47
C PRO A 256 -9.27 9.76 8.38
N ASN A 257 -8.28 10.44 7.78
CA ASN A 257 -7.06 10.90 8.45
C ASN A 257 -7.33 11.70 9.72
N THR A 258 -8.38 12.53 9.73
CA THR A 258 -8.77 13.31 10.91
C THR A 258 -9.07 12.43 12.13
N ARG A 259 -9.70 11.27 11.92
CA ARG A 259 -9.99 10.31 13.00
C ARG A 259 -8.76 9.52 13.41
N ILE A 260 -7.87 9.20 12.46
CA ILE A 260 -6.58 8.58 12.77
C ILE A 260 -5.73 9.51 13.63
N LYS A 261 -5.58 10.79 13.24
CA LYS A 261 -4.88 11.81 14.04
C LYS A 261 -5.46 11.94 15.45
N GLN A 262 -6.79 11.92 15.57
CA GLN A 262 -7.46 11.92 16.88
C GLN A 262 -7.10 10.68 17.71
N TRP A 263 -7.13 9.48 17.11
CA TRP A 263 -6.76 8.26 17.82
C TRP A 263 -5.31 8.25 18.27
N LEU A 264 -4.37 8.64 17.40
CA LEU A 264 -2.95 8.75 17.74
C LEU A 264 -2.71 9.76 18.86
N THR A 265 -3.48 10.86 18.86
CA THR A 265 -3.50 11.83 19.97
C THR A 265 -3.96 11.15 21.26
N ASN A 266 -5.10 10.43 21.27
CA ASN A 266 -5.55 9.69 22.46
C ASN A 266 -4.46 8.74 23.01
N VAL A 267 -3.76 8.01 22.13
CA VAL A 267 -2.67 7.09 22.50
C VAL A 267 -1.53 7.84 23.18
N ARG A 268 -1.04 8.91 22.54
CA ARG A 268 0.03 9.76 23.07
C ARG A 268 -0.34 10.38 24.41
N ASP A 269 -1.54 10.95 24.50
CA ASP A 269 -2.02 11.63 25.70
C ASP A 269 -2.13 10.65 26.87
N LYS A 270 -2.62 9.43 26.62
CA LYS A 270 -2.65 8.38 27.63
C LYS A 270 -1.25 7.94 28.06
N TYR A 271 -0.33 7.81 27.12
CA TYR A 271 1.07 7.49 27.43
C TYR A 271 1.69 8.56 28.35
N LEU A 272 1.47 9.84 28.06
CA LEU A 272 1.95 10.95 28.89
C LEU A 272 1.29 10.94 30.27
N GLN A 273 0.00 10.61 30.38
CA GLN A 273 -0.68 10.52 31.69
C GLN A 273 -0.17 9.39 32.58
N VAL A 274 0.29 8.28 32.01
CA VAL A 274 0.78 7.13 32.81
C VAL A 274 2.28 7.20 33.08
N ASN A 275 3.02 8.03 32.35
CA ASN A 275 4.47 8.18 32.51
C ASN A 275 4.79 9.34 33.48
N PRO A 276 5.30 9.08 34.70
CA PRO A 276 5.57 10.12 35.69
C PRO A 276 6.73 11.07 35.29
N PHE A 277 7.50 10.72 34.26
CA PHE A 277 8.63 11.53 33.76
C PHE A 277 8.25 12.41 32.57
N CYS A 278 6.99 12.37 32.12
CA CYS A 278 6.53 13.19 31.01
C CYS A 278 5.29 13.97 31.42
N ALA A 279 5.20 15.22 30.98
CA ALA A 279 4.03 16.07 31.21
C ALA A 279 3.79 16.94 29.98
N TRP A 280 2.56 17.41 29.83
CA TRP A 280 2.24 18.45 28.85
C TRP A 280 2.93 19.76 29.22
N CYS A 281 3.50 20.44 28.22
CA CYS A 281 3.90 21.83 28.37
C CYS A 281 2.64 22.66 28.64
N PRO A 282 2.56 23.38 29.78
CA PRO A 282 1.40 24.20 30.12
C PRO A 282 1.13 25.32 29.12
#